data_AF-A0A7S1H666-F1
#
_entry.id   AF-A0A7S1H666-F1
#
_cell.length_a   1.000
_cell.length_b   1.000
_cell.length_c   1.000
_cell.angle_alpha   90.00
_cell.angle_beta   90.00
_cell.angle_gamma   90.00
#
_symmetry.space_group_name_H-M   'P 1'
#
loop_
_entity.id
_entity.type
_entity.pdbx_description
1 polymer ?
#
loop_
_entity_poly.entity_id
_entity_poly.type
_entity_poly.pdbx_seq_one_letter_code
_entity_poly.pdbx_strand_id
1 'polypeptide(L)'
;DASLRSFIRAVLEVARSKEIRKMSSRSDVQTRMPGFRVQLGFGLHYGWAVECAIGSNLKIDASYLSPNVNLASRLQAATKQYGVEILISGQTHSLFSPNVQAMCRLVDRVTLKGTVHPMDLYTYDVPATTVDGISVIDDHIISSPDTPCSLFFSSLQPALSDRFRQQFSSAMEHYLGGHDGSHANWQRASAILSSLCNQSGPRDGPSQAIRSYIKRRARPDGSAPPNWKGYRALENK
;
A
#
# COMPACT_ATOMS: atom_id res chain seq x y z
N ASP A 1 2.52 1.65 15.01
CA ASP A 1 1.06 1.45 15.18
C ASP A 1 0.27 2.75 15.03
N ALA A 2 0.48 3.74 15.91
CA ALA A 2 -0.29 5.00 15.88
C ALA A 2 -0.26 5.73 14.53
N SER A 3 0.90 5.80 13.86
CA SER A 3 1.02 6.43 12.54
C SER A 3 0.17 5.73 11.47
N LEU A 4 0.15 4.39 11.48
CA LEU A 4 -0.70 3.61 10.55
C LEU A 4 -2.18 3.80 10.88
N ARG A 5 -2.55 3.79 12.17
CA ARG A 5 -3.93 4.09 12.63
C ARG A 5 -4.41 5.44 12.08
N SER A 6 -3.58 6.49 12.16
CA SER A 6 -3.94 7.81 11.64
C SER A 6 -4.20 7.82 10.13
N PHE A 7 -3.41 7.07 9.35
CA PHE A 7 -3.63 6.96 7.90
C PHE A 7 -4.90 6.19 7.58
N ILE A 8 -5.12 5.04 8.23
CA ILE A 8 -6.36 4.25 8.07
C ILE A 8 -7.57 5.11 8.43
N ARG A 9 -7.51 5.82 9.56
CA ARG A 9 -8.58 6.74 9.98
C ARG A 9 -8.87 7.79 8.91
N ALA A 10 -7.85 8.45 8.37
CA ALA A 10 -8.05 9.47 7.34
C ALA A 10 -8.75 8.91 6.09
N VAL A 11 -8.38 7.68 5.67
CA VAL A 11 -9.05 6.97 4.57
C VAL A 11 -10.53 6.73 4.91
N LEU A 12 -10.82 6.16 6.08
CA LEU A 12 -12.19 5.83 6.51
C LEU A 12 -13.05 7.09 6.67
N GLU A 13 -12.50 8.17 7.21
CA GLU A 13 -13.17 9.47 7.38
C GLU A 13 -13.59 10.07 6.03
N VAL A 14 -12.69 10.03 5.04
CA VAL A 14 -13.01 10.50 3.68
C VAL A 14 -14.04 9.59 3.01
N ALA A 15 -13.94 8.27 3.19
CA ALA A 15 -14.88 7.31 2.62
C ALA A 15 -16.31 7.47 3.19
N ARG A 16 -16.45 7.83 4.47
CA ARG A 16 -17.75 8.01 5.14
C ARG A 16 -18.34 9.42 5.00
N SER A 17 -17.56 10.42 4.60
CA SER A 17 -18.06 11.80 4.47
C SER A 17 -19.20 11.91 3.44
N LYS A 18 -20.36 12.38 3.90
CA LYS A 18 -21.54 12.61 3.05
C LYS A 18 -21.30 13.74 2.06
N GLU A 19 -20.56 14.77 2.47
CA GLU A 19 -20.21 15.94 1.68
C GLU A 19 -19.29 15.56 0.52
N ILE A 20 -18.24 14.76 0.79
CA ILE A 20 -17.33 14.26 -0.24
C ILE A 20 -18.04 13.34 -1.21
N ARG A 21 -18.92 12.46 -0.71
CA ARG A 21 -19.75 11.58 -1.55
C ARG A 21 -20.70 12.38 -2.43
N LYS A 22 -21.40 13.36 -1.86
CA LYS A 22 -22.31 14.26 -2.58
C LYS A 22 -21.58 15.01 -3.67
N MET A 23 -20.38 15.56 -3.38
CA MET A 23 -19.53 16.23 -4.36
C MET A 23 -19.13 15.29 -5.49
N SER A 24 -18.66 14.09 -5.14
CA SER A 24 -18.23 13.08 -6.11
C SER A 24 -19.39 12.63 -7.00
N SER A 25 -20.62 12.54 -6.47
CA SER A 25 -21.80 12.10 -7.22
C SER A 25 -22.52 13.20 -8.00
N ARG A 26 -22.03 14.44 -8.00
CA ARG A 26 -22.66 15.52 -8.80
C ARG A 26 -22.61 15.19 -10.29
N SER A 27 -23.69 15.53 -10.99
CA SER A 27 -23.83 15.24 -12.42
C SER A 27 -22.72 15.91 -13.24
N ASP A 28 -22.38 17.17 -12.98
CA ASP A 28 -21.32 17.89 -13.68
C ASP A 28 -19.94 17.22 -13.52
N VAL A 29 -19.61 16.76 -12.31
CA VAL A 29 -18.38 16.00 -12.03
C VAL A 29 -18.39 14.67 -12.77
N GLN A 30 -19.48 13.91 -12.70
CA GLN A 30 -19.59 12.60 -13.34
C GLN A 30 -19.63 12.69 -14.87
N THR A 31 -20.21 13.75 -15.44
CA THR A 31 -20.14 14.02 -16.88
C THR A 31 -18.72 14.29 -17.34
N ARG A 32 -17.93 15.06 -16.55
CA ARG A 32 -16.55 15.40 -16.91
C ARG A 32 -15.54 14.29 -16.61
N MET A 33 -15.79 13.52 -15.55
CA MET A 33 -14.94 12.44 -15.06
C MET A 33 -15.81 11.24 -14.63
N PRO A 34 -16.28 10.42 -15.60
CA PRO A 34 -17.13 9.27 -15.30
C PRO A 34 -16.50 8.32 -14.30
N GLY A 35 -17.26 7.99 -13.24
CA GLY A 35 -16.79 7.10 -12.18
C GLY A 35 -15.82 7.76 -11.20
N PHE A 36 -15.69 9.09 -11.21
CA PHE A 36 -14.84 9.81 -10.26
C PHE A 36 -15.24 9.52 -8.81
N ARG A 37 -14.22 9.26 -7.99
CA ARG A 37 -14.33 9.10 -6.54
C ARG A 37 -13.10 9.77 -5.92
N VAL A 38 -13.28 10.41 -4.78
CA VAL A 38 -12.13 10.87 -4.00
C VAL A 38 -11.41 9.66 -3.43
N GLN A 39 -10.11 9.58 -3.67
CA GLN A 39 -9.23 8.53 -3.16
C GLN A 39 -8.00 9.19 -2.53
N LEU A 40 -7.52 8.60 -1.44
CA LEU A 40 -6.29 9.02 -0.78
C LEU A 40 -5.17 8.02 -1.08
N GLY A 41 -3.95 8.53 -1.18
CA GLY A 41 -2.74 7.72 -1.25
C GLY A 41 -1.77 8.20 -0.19
N PHE A 42 -1.25 7.28 0.61
CA PHE A 42 -0.33 7.51 1.71
C PHE A 42 0.95 6.69 1.54
N GLY A 43 2.10 7.33 1.78
CA GLY A 43 3.39 6.67 1.90
C GLY A 43 3.92 6.82 3.32
N LEU A 44 4.21 5.71 3.98
CA LEU A 44 4.69 5.68 5.37
C LEU A 44 6.13 5.15 5.41
N HIS A 45 7.05 6.04 5.81
CA HIS A 45 8.46 5.73 5.96
C HIS A 45 9.02 6.33 7.25
N TYR A 46 10.07 5.69 7.78
CA TYR A 46 10.80 6.11 8.96
C TYR A 46 12.30 6.18 8.63
N GLY A 47 12.91 7.29 9.00
CA GLY A 47 14.35 7.51 8.89
C GLY A 47 14.74 8.86 9.48
N TRP A 48 16.05 9.12 9.56
CA TRP A 48 16.58 10.39 10.07
C TRP A 48 16.12 11.57 9.21
N ALA A 49 15.97 12.74 9.83
CA ALA A 49 15.84 14.02 9.14
C ALA A 49 16.42 15.15 9.97
N VAL A 50 16.89 16.21 9.30
CA VAL A 50 17.31 17.45 9.95
C VAL A 50 16.13 18.42 9.94
N GLU A 51 15.68 18.82 11.12
CA GLU A 51 14.74 19.92 11.28
C GLU A 51 15.48 21.25 11.16
N CYS A 52 14.99 22.16 10.33
CA CYS A 52 15.62 23.45 10.13
C CYS A 52 14.62 24.52 9.68
N ALA A 53 14.96 25.77 9.95
CA ALA A 53 14.31 26.93 9.35
C ALA A 53 14.92 27.16 7.96
N ILE A 54 14.09 27.11 6.91
CA ILE A 54 14.50 27.34 5.53
C ILE A 54 13.76 28.55 4.99
N GLY A 55 14.47 29.44 4.30
CA GLY A 55 13.85 30.53 3.59
C GLY A 55 14.78 31.73 3.41
N SER A 56 14.18 32.90 3.26
CA SER A 56 14.86 34.18 3.15
C SER A 56 14.45 35.10 4.32
N ASN A 57 15.03 36.29 4.37
CA ASN A 57 14.65 37.32 5.35
C ASN A 57 13.16 37.72 5.27
N LEU A 58 12.48 37.43 4.14
CA LEU A 58 11.07 37.79 3.93
C LEU A 58 10.09 36.66 4.28
N LYS A 59 10.52 35.40 4.22
CA LYS A 59 9.69 34.23 4.52
C LYS A 59 10.57 33.08 4.95
N ILE A 60 10.26 32.55 6.14
CA ILE A 60 10.94 31.43 6.77
C ILE A 60 9.87 30.37 7.05
N ASP A 61 10.14 29.13 6.65
CA ASP A 61 9.30 27.96 6.94
C ASP A 61 10.13 26.92 7.71
N ALA A 62 9.52 26.28 8.71
CA ALA A 62 10.11 25.12 9.35
C ALA A 62 10.00 23.92 8.40
N SER A 63 11.11 23.22 8.17
CA SER A 63 11.19 22.13 7.20
C SER A 63 12.07 20.99 7.71
N TYR A 64 11.85 19.81 7.14
CA TYR A 64 12.65 18.61 7.38
C TYR A 64 13.41 18.24 6.11
N LEU A 65 14.75 18.17 6.19
CA LEU A 65 15.61 17.80 5.08
C LEU A 65 16.19 16.40 5.28
N SER A 66 15.90 15.51 4.33
CA SER A 66 16.45 14.15 4.31
C SER A 66 16.13 13.42 2.99
N PRO A 67 17.00 12.52 2.53
CA PRO A 67 16.62 11.49 1.55
C PRO A 67 15.38 10.68 1.97
N ASN A 68 15.17 10.47 3.29
CA ASN A 68 14.04 9.72 3.83
C ASN A 68 12.69 10.45 3.63
N VAL A 69 12.67 11.78 3.66
CA VAL A 69 11.46 12.57 3.36
C VAL A 69 11.03 12.34 1.90
N ASN A 70 12.00 12.30 0.99
CA ASN A 70 11.74 11.99 -0.43
C ASN A 70 11.27 10.54 -0.63
N LEU A 71 11.74 9.59 0.19
CA LEU A 71 11.25 8.21 0.13
C LEU A 71 9.76 8.11 0.50
N ALA A 72 9.31 8.81 1.53
CA ALA A 72 7.89 8.84 1.90
C ALA A 72 7.01 9.33 0.73
N SER A 73 7.43 10.41 0.05
CA SER A 73 6.74 10.93 -1.14
C SER A 73 6.71 9.92 -2.30
N ARG A 74 7.79 9.16 -2.51
CA ARG A 74 7.85 8.13 -3.57
C ARG A 74 6.96 6.94 -3.26
N LEU A 75 6.91 6.51 -2.00
CA LEU A 75 5.95 5.48 -1.57
C LEU A 75 4.52 5.96 -1.81
N GLN A 76 4.23 7.22 -1.49
CA GLN A 76 2.94 7.81 -1.76
C GLN A 76 2.61 7.78 -3.26
N ALA A 77 3.53 8.15 -4.14
CA ALA A 77 3.31 8.07 -5.59
C ALA A 77 3.12 6.63 -6.08
N ALA A 78 3.85 5.67 -5.50
CA ALA A 78 3.79 4.25 -5.83
C ALA A 78 2.44 3.61 -5.51
N THR A 79 1.65 4.19 -4.59
CA THR A 79 0.29 3.70 -4.26
C THR A 79 -0.56 3.48 -5.51
N LYS A 80 -0.45 4.38 -6.50
CA LYS A 80 -1.15 4.30 -7.79
C LYS A 80 -0.74 3.08 -8.63
N GLN A 81 0.54 2.68 -8.56
CA GLN A 81 1.04 1.53 -9.32
C GLN A 81 0.54 0.21 -8.75
N TYR A 82 0.37 0.16 -7.43
CA TYR A 82 -0.12 -1.01 -6.72
C TYR A 82 -1.62 -0.98 -6.47
N GLY A 83 -2.33 0.11 -6.76
CA GLY A 83 -3.78 0.22 -6.56
C GLY A 83 -4.19 0.08 -5.10
N VAL A 84 -3.38 0.60 -4.17
CA VAL A 84 -3.64 0.60 -2.72
C VAL A 84 -3.69 2.01 -2.18
N GLU A 85 -4.29 2.22 -1.01
CA GLU A 85 -4.37 3.55 -0.37
C GLU A 85 -3.14 3.85 0.49
N ILE A 86 -2.44 2.82 0.98
CA ILE A 86 -1.32 2.96 1.91
C ILE A 86 -0.17 2.06 1.45
N LEU A 87 1.03 2.63 1.32
CA LEU A 87 2.27 1.87 1.19
C LEU A 87 3.21 2.19 2.35
N ILE A 88 3.85 1.14 2.88
CA ILE A 88 4.66 1.19 4.09
C ILE A 88 6.03 0.60 3.76
N SER A 89 7.11 1.30 4.09
CA SER A 89 8.46 0.74 3.95
C SER A 89 8.71 -0.38 4.94
N GLY A 90 9.57 -1.34 4.57
CA GLY A 90 10.03 -2.40 5.46
C GLY A 90 10.61 -1.88 6.78
N GLN A 91 11.37 -0.77 6.75
CA GLN A 91 11.89 -0.14 7.98
C GLN A 91 10.78 0.34 8.93
N THR A 92 9.66 0.83 8.40
CA THR A 92 8.55 1.25 9.26
C THR A 92 7.73 0.05 9.73
N HIS A 93 7.52 -0.93 8.86
CA HIS A 93 6.83 -2.17 9.22
C HIS A 93 7.55 -2.90 10.37
N SER A 94 8.88 -2.95 10.35
CA SER A 94 9.66 -3.58 11.43
C SER A 94 9.51 -2.91 12.80
N LEU A 95 9.01 -1.66 12.85
CA LEU A 95 8.77 -0.92 14.09
C LEU A 95 7.34 -1.09 14.64
N PHE A 96 6.46 -1.76 13.89
CA PHE A 96 5.10 -2.04 14.36
C PHE A 96 5.08 -3.16 15.41
N SER A 97 4.02 -3.20 16.21
CA SER A 97 3.78 -4.35 17.08
C SER A 97 3.57 -5.63 16.25
N PRO A 98 3.89 -6.82 16.79
CA PRO A 98 3.71 -8.08 16.08
C PRO A 98 2.28 -8.28 15.54
N ASN A 99 1.28 -7.80 16.27
CA ASN A 99 -0.12 -7.85 15.85
C ASN A 99 -0.35 -7.04 14.57
N VAL A 100 0.10 -5.79 14.55
CA VAL A 100 -0.06 -4.91 13.36
C VAL A 100 0.81 -5.38 12.19
N GLN A 101 1.99 -5.95 12.46
CA GLN A 101 2.83 -6.55 11.43
C GLN A 101 2.11 -7.69 10.71
N ALA A 102 1.43 -8.58 11.46
CA ALA A 102 0.68 -9.72 10.91
C ALA A 102 -0.56 -9.30 10.10
N MET A 103 -1.11 -8.12 10.38
CA MET A 103 -2.22 -7.54 9.60
C MET A 103 -1.77 -6.92 8.27
N CYS A 104 -0.48 -6.65 8.10
CA CYS A 104 0.08 -6.13 6.86
C CYS A 104 0.55 -7.28 5.95
N ARG A 105 0.55 -7.06 4.63
CA ARG A 105 1.15 -8.01 3.68
C ARG A 105 2.27 -7.38 2.86
N LEU A 106 3.28 -8.18 2.54
CA LEU A 106 4.40 -7.81 1.67
C LEU A 106 3.90 -7.69 0.22
N VAL A 107 3.82 -6.48 -0.30
CA VAL A 107 3.35 -6.14 -1.65
C VAL A 107 4.42 -6.43 -2.70
N ASP A 108 5.67 -6.09 -2.42
CA ASP A 108 6.79 -6.20 -3.37
C ASP A 108 8.13 -5.97 -2.68
N ARG A 109 9.23 -6.31 -3.36
CA ARG A 109 10.58 -5.88 -3.01
C ARG A 109 11.15 -5.08 -4.17
N VAL A 110 11.50 -3.82 -3.91
CA VAL A 110 11.91 -2.90 -4.96
C VAL A 110 13.13 -2.06 -4.61
N THR A 111 13.86 -1.61 -5.62
CA THR A 111 14.76 -0.47 -5.50
C THR A 111 14.06 0.79 -5.98
N LEU A 112 14.19 1.88 -5.22
CA LEU A 112 13.69 3.20 -5.58
C LEU A 112 14.83 4.00 -6.24
N LYS A 113 14.48 4.99 -7.06
CA LYS A 113 15.49 5.82 -7.75
C LYS A 113 16.46 6.46 -6.75
N GLY A 114 17.75 6.12 -6.80
CA GLY A 114 18.75 6.67 -5.87
C GLY A 114 18.85 5.94 -4.53
N THR A 115 18.19 4.79 -4.36
CA THR A 115 18.52 3.84 -3.28
C THR A 115 19.35 2.70 -3.85
N VAL A 116 20.43 2.33 -3.16
CA VAL A 116 21.31 1.20 -3.55
C VAL A 116 20.73 -0.13 -3.09
N HIS A 117 20.08 -0.16 -1.93
CA HIS A 117 19.55 -1.38 -1.33
C HIS A 117 18.07 -1.57 -1.65
N PRO A 118 17.63 -2.81 -1.95
CA PRO A 118 16.22 -3.12 -2.11
C PRO A 118 15.46 -2.92 -0.79
N MET A 119 14.20 -2.53 -0.91
CA MET A 119 13.29 -2.26 0.18
C MET A 119 12.02 -3.08 -0.01
N ASP A 120 11.58 -3.71 1.07
CA ASP A 120 10.28 -4.36 1.13
C ASP A 120 9.17 -3.31 1.25
N LEU A 121 8.09 -3.50 0.50
CA LEU A 121 6.90 -2.66 0.53
C LEU A 121 5.76 -3.45 1.14
N TYR A 122 5.08 -2.86 2.12
CA TYR A 122 3.92 -3.46 2.76
C TYR A 122 2.68 -2.60 2.54
N THR A 123 1.52 -3.22 2.67
CA THR A 123 0.23 -2.53 2.73
C THR A 123 -0.60 -3.06 3.89
N TYR A 124 -1.52 -2.22 4.36
CA TYR A 124 -2.67 -2.62 5.15
C TYR A 124 -3.91 -2.44 4.27
N ASP A 125 -4.65 -3.51 4.01
CA ASP A 125 -5.84 -3.46 3.16
C ASP A 125 -7.01 -2.85 3.96
N VAL A 126 -7.26 -1.55 3.78
CA VAL A 126 -8.28 -0.81 4.54
C VAL A 126 -9.67 -1.40 4.29
N PRO A 127 -10.43 -1.78 5.33
CA PRO A 127 -11.78 -2.30 5.17
C PRO A 127 -12.72 -1.24 4.60
N ALA A 128 -13.71 -1.69 3.82
CA ALA A 128 -14.76 -0.81 3.34
C ALA A 128 -15.60 -0.30 4.53
N THR A 129 -15.92 1.00 4.54
CA THR A 129 -16.80 1.59 5.55
C THR A 129 -18.25 1.10 5.41
N THR A 130 -18.65 0.69 4.20
CA THR A 130 -20.01 0.26 3.91
C THR A 130 -20.03 -0.98 3.03
N VAL A 131 -20.82 -1.98 3.42
CA VAL A 131 -21.17 -3.16 2.61
C VAL A 131 -22.68 -3.09 2.34
N ASP A 132 -23.08 -3.12 1.07
CA ASP A 132 -24.50 -3.00 0.64
C ASP A 132 -25.25 -1.79 1.23
N GLY A 133 -24.53 -0.69 1.46
CA GLY A 133 -25.08 0.56 2.01
C GLY A 133 -25.18 0.61 3.54
N ILE A 134 -24.83 -0.47 4.24
CA ILE A 134 -24.81 -0.54 5.70
C ILE A 134 -23.42 -0.17 6.21
N SER A 135 -23.32 0.75 7.18
CA SER A 135 -22.06 1.01 7.87
C SER A 135 -21.68 -0.21 8.68
N VAL A 136 -20.51 -0.79 8.38
CA VAL A 136 -20.02 -2.01 9.05
C VAL A 136 -18.96 -1.72 10.10
N ILE A 137 -18.63 -0.45 10.31
CA ILE A 137 -17.61 -0.01 11.26
C ILE A 137 -18.26 0.91 12.30
N ASP A 138 -17.95 0.68 13.57
CA ASP A 138 -18.35 1.56 14.66
C ASP A 138 -17.72 2.95 14.50
N ASP A 139 -18.56 3.96 14.33
CA ASP A 139 -18.15 5.35 14.16
C ASP A 139 -17.35 5.88 15.35
N HIS A 140 -17.55 5.37 16.58
CA HIS A 140 -16.78 5.80 17.74
C HIS A 140 -15.30 5.39 17.64
N ILE A 141 -15.03 4.21 17.08
CA ILE A 141 -13.67 3.69 16.93
C ILE A 141 -12.87 4.54 15.94
N ILE A 142 -13.53 5.00 14.86
CA ILE A 142 -12.92 5.88 13.87
C ILE A 142 -12.77 7.31 14.43
N SER A 143 -13.82 7.86 15.03
CA SER A 143 -13.91 9.30 15.32
C SER A 143 -13.13 9.72 16.57
N SER A 144 -12.95 8.83 17.54
CA SER A 144 -12.27 9.18 18.79
C SER A 144 -10.73 9.25 18.59
N PRO A 145 -10.09 10.40 18.85
CA PRO A 145 -8.64 10.52 18.76
C PRO A 145 -7.93 9.63 19.79
N ASP A 146 -8.57 9.43 20.95
CA ASP A 146 -8.03 8.73 22.10
C ASP A 146 -8.23 7.21 22.04
N THR A 147 -8.86 6.68 20.99
CA THR A 147 -9.00 5.23 20.80
C THR A 147 -7.61 4.57 20.84
N PRO A 148 -7.35 3.66 21.80
CA PRO A 148 -6.08 2.95 21.89
C PRO A 148 -5.81 2.14 20.61
N CYS A 149 -4.55 2.04 20.20
CA CYS A 149 -4.21 1.28 18.99
C CYS A 149 -4.64 -0.19 19.09
N SER A 150 -4.55 -0.80 20.27
CA SER A 150 -5.01 -2.18 20.50
C SER A 150 -6.49 -2.35 20.17
N LEU A 151 -7.35 -1.47 20.68
CA LEU A 151 -8.79 -1.48 20.43
C LEU A 151 -9.12 -1.16 18.96
N PHE A 152 -8.38 -0.22 18.37
CA PHE A 152 -8.55 0.14 16.96
C PHE A 152 -8.30 -1.07 16.05
N PHE A 153 -7.14 -1.72 16.19
CA PHE A 153 -6.74 -2.84 15.33
C PHE A 153 -7.46 -4.15 15.67
N SER A 154 -7.99 -4.34 16.90
CA SER A 154 -8.87 -5.49 17.16
C SER A 154 -10.20 -5.36 16.43
N SER A 155 -10.71 -4.14 16.31
CA SER A 155 -12.03 -3.85 15.73
C SER A 155 -12.00 -3.60 14.22
N LEU A 156 -10.86 -3.14 13.71
CA LEU A 156 -10.61 -2.92 12.28
C LEU A 156 -9.61 -3.96 11.79
N GLN A 157 -10.14 -5.09 11.33
CA GLN A 157 -9.38 -6.10 10.61
C GLN A 157 -9.20 -5.69 9.14
N PRO A 158 -8.11 -6.10 8.47
CA PRO A 158 -7.93 -5.77 7.07
C PRO A 158 -9.02 -6.38 6.19
N ALA A 159 -9.34 -5.72 5.07
CA ALA A 159 -10.43 -6.08 4.15
C ALA A 159 -10.30 -7.49 3.56
N LEU A 160 -9.06 -7.93 3.32
CA LEU A 160 -8.77 -9.25 2.76
C LEU A 160 -8.76 -10.30 3.88
N SER A 161 -9.12 -11.55 3.58
CA SER A 161 -9.08 -12.62 4.58
C SER A 161 -7.65 -13.08 4.89
N ASP A 162 -7.44 -13.71 6.05
CA ASP A 162 -6.16 -14.36 6.38
C ASP A 162 -5.74 -15.37 5.31
N ARG A 163 -6.70 -16.16 4.82
CA ARG A 163 -6.47 -17.13 3.74
C ARG A 163 -5.96 -16.45 2.47
N PHE A 164 -6.57 -15.33 2.07
CA PHE A 164 -6.10 -14.57 0.91
C PHE A 164 -4.67 -14.07 1.13
N ARG A 165 -4.38 -13.46 2.29
CA ARG A 165 -3.03 -12.97 2.62
C ARG A 165 -1.98 -14.08 2.61
N GLN A 166 -2.30 -15.26 3.13
CA GLN A 166 -1.41 -16.43 3.12
C GLN A 166 -1.13 -16.91 1.69
N GLN A 167 -2.17 -17.03 0.85
CA GLN A 167 -1.99 -17.39 -0.56
C GLN A 167 -1.16 -16.35 -1.31
N PHE A 168 -1.39 -15.06 -1.06
CA PHE A 168 -0.61 -13.98 -1.63
C PHE A 168 0.85 -14.02 -1.17
N SER A 169 1.11 -14.28 0.13
CA SER A 169 2.46 -14.46 0.67
C SER A 169 3.20 -15.60 -0.04
N SER A 170 2.53 -16.74 -0.24
CA SER A 170 3.11 -17.87 -0.99
C SER A 170 3.41 -17.50 -2.45
N ALA A 171 2.56 -16.69 -3.10
CA ALA A 171 2.85 -16.18 -4.44
C ALA A 171 4.08 -15.27 -4.44
N MET A 172 4.23 -14.43 -3.43
CA MET A 172 5.37 -13.52 -3.27
C MET A 172 6.67 -14.28 -3.00
N GLU A 173 6.66 -15.35 -2.19
CA GLU A 173 7.81 -16.22 -1.98
C GLU A 173 8.32 -16.81 -3.30
N HIS A 174 7.41 -17.31 -4.14
CA HIS A 174 7.76 -17.82 -5.47
C HIS A 174 8.19 -16.72 -6.45
N TYR A 175 7.58 -15.54 -6.40
CA TYR A 175 7.95 -14.42 -7.27
C TYR A 175 9.34 -13.88 -6.93
N LEU A 176 9.61 -13.66 -5.64
CA LEU A 176 10.87 -13.14 -5.15
C LEU A 176 11.96 -14.19 -5.26
N GLY A 177 11.74 -15.42 -4.82
CA GLY A 177 12.73 -16.49 -4.92
C GLY A 177 13.89 -16.37 -3.93
N GLY A 178 13.62 -15.83 -2.74
CA GLY A 178 14.64 -15.54 -1.72
C GLY A 178 15.26 -14.16 -1.84
N HIS A 179 16.37 -13.93 -1.13
CA HIS A 179 17.06 -12.63 -1.11
C HIS A 179 17.82 -12.30 -2.40
N ASP A 180 18.19 -13.33 -3.17
CA ASP A 180 18.99 -13.23 -4.38
C ASP A 180 18.23 -13.68 -5.65
N GLY A 181 16.98 -14.12 -5.50
CA GLY A 181 16.15 -14.60 -6.62
C GLY A 181 16.44 -16.02 -7.08
N SER A 182 17.37 -16.74 -6.44
CA SER A 182 17.82 -18.07 -6.86
C SER A 182 16.71 -19.13 -6.88
N HIS A 183 15.66 -18.97 -6.06
CA HIS A 183 14.55 -19.91 -5.93
C HIS A 183 13.27 -19.41 -6.63
N ALA A 184 13.37 -18.44 -7.53
CA ALA A 184 12.21 -17.82 -8.15
C ALA A 184 11.47 -18.81 -9.07
N ASN A 185 10.17 -18.96 -8.84
CA ASN A 185 9.27 -19.77 -9.66
C ASN A 185 8.10 -18.90 -10.16
N TRP A 186 8.34 -18.14 -11.22
CA TRP A 186 7.37 -17.20 -11.77
C TRP A 186 6.13 -17.86 -12.37
N GLN A 187 6.24 -19.09 -12.86
CA GLN A 187 5.08 -19.87 -13.31
C GLN A 187 4.12 -20.14 -12.15
N ARG A 188 4.66 -20.62 -11.02
CA ARG A 188 3.87 -20.88 -9.82
C ARG A 188 3.29 -19.60 -9.22
N ALA A 189 4.09 -18.54 -9.12
CA ALA A 189 3.63 -17.23 -8.68
C ALA A 189 2.48 -16.72 -9.56
N SER A 190 2.63 -16.76 -10.89
CA SER A 190 1.61 -16.33 -11.85
C SER A 190 0.32 -17.14 -11.74
N ALA A 191 0.41 -18.45 -11.51
CA ALA A 191 -0.75 -19.31 -11.31
C ALA A 191 -1.54 -18.93 -10.04
N ILE A 192 -0.86 -18.73 -8.91
CA ILE A 192 -1.49 -18.32 -7.65
C ILE A 192 -2.10 -16.92 -7.80
N LEU A 193 -1.36 -15.95 -8.34
CA LEU A 193 -1.84 -14.58 -8.57
C LEU A 193 -3.05 -14.54 -9.51
N SER A 194 -3.07 -15.39 -10.54
CA SER A 194 -4.21 -15.51 -11.45
C SER A 194 -5.44 -16.06 -10.73
N SER A 195 -5.26 -17.06 -9.84
CA SER A 195 -6.33 -17.56 -8.99
C SER A 195 -6.86 -16.46 -8.06
N LEU A 196 -5.99 -15.71 -7.38
CA LEU A 196 -6.39 -14.61 -6.50
C LEU A 196 -7.15 -13.50 -7.25
N CYS A 197 -6.71 -13.14 -8.45
CA CYS A 197 -7.42 -12.15 -9.29
C CYS A 197 -8.82 -12.60 -9.72
N ASN A 198 -9.08 -13.90 -9.76
CA ASN A 198 -10.36 -14.48 -10.20
C ASN A 198 -11.31 -14.77 -9.02
N GLN A 199 -10.85 -14.68 -7.78
CA GLN A 199 -11.71 -14.87 -6.60
C GLN A 199 -12.73 -13.71 -6.51
N SER A 200 -13.95 -14.04 -6.07
CA SER A 200 -14.99 -13.04 -5.77
C SER A 200 -14.50 -12.12 -4.64
N GLY A 201 -14.23 -10.86 -4.95
CA GLY A 201 -13.72 -9.90 -3.98
C GLY A 201 -13.37 -8.55 -4.60
N PRO A 202 -12.93 -7.57 -3.77
CA PRO A 202 -12.42 -6.30 -4.27
C PRO A 202 -11.21 -6.55 -5.20
N ARG A 203 -11.10 -5.75 -6.27
CA ARG A 203 -9.99 -5.86 -7.22
C ARG A 203 -8.67 -5.66 -6.47
N ASP A 204 -7.88 -6.73 -6.35
CA ASP A 204 -6.58 -6.68 -5.68
C ASP A 204 -5.51 -6.05 -6.58
N GLY A 205 -5.18 -4.79 -6.29
CA GLY A 205 -4.17 -4.04 -7.04
C GLY A 205 -2.77 -4.67 -7.00
N PRO A 206 -2.23 -5.08 -5.83
CA PRO A 206 -0.94 -5.75 -5.74
C PRO A 206 -0.83 -7.02 -6.59
N SER A 207 -1.82 -7.91 -6.56
CA SER A 207 -1.80 -9.12 -7.40
C SER A 207 -1.74 -8.77 -8.89
N GLN A 208 -2.48 -7.76 -9.32
CA GLN A 208 -2.46 -7.29 -10.70
C GLN A 208 -1.12 -6.66 -11.07
N ALA A 209 -0.52 -5.87 -10.17
CA ALA A 209 0.75 -5.20 -10.40
C ALA A 209 1.92 -6.19 -10.57
N ILE A 210 1.98 -7.22 -9.73
CA ILE A 210 3.00 -8.28 -9.83
C ILE A 210 2.75 -9.14 -11.08
N ARG A 211 1.51 -9.58 -11.32
CA ARG A 211 1.16 -10.38 -12.50
C ARG A 211 1.46 -9.64 -13.81
N SER A 212 1.17 -8.35 -13.88
CA SER A 212 1.45 -7.51 -15.06
C SER A 212 2.95 -7.33 -15.30
N TYR A 213 3.77 -7.39 -14.25
CA TYR A 213 5.22 -7.36 -14.37
C TYR A 213 5.79 -8.69 -14.81
N ILE A 214 5.36 -9.80 -14.20
CA ILE A 214 5.72 -11.15 -14.64
C ILE A 214 5.39 -11.31 -16.13
N LYS A 215 4.17 -10.96 -16.55
CA LYS A 215 3.75 -11.05 -17.96
C LYS A 215 4.65 -10.28 -18.94
N ARG A 216 5.22 -9.14 -18.52
CA ARG A 216 6.12 -8.32 -19.36
C ARG A 216 7.56 -8.78 -19.38
N ARG A 217 8.04 -9.37 -18.28
CA ARG A 217 9.47 -9.63 -18.05
C ARG A 217 9.82 -11.12 -18.08
N ALA A 218 8.83 -12.00 -18.02
CA ALA A 218 9.03 -13.44 -18.08
C ALA A 218 9.66 -13.84 -19.42
N ARG A 219 10.45 -14.90 -19.39
CA ARG A 219 10.94 -15.57 -20.59
C ARG A 219 9.78 -16.27 -21.33
N PRO A 220 9.97 -16.70 -22.59
CA PRO A 220 8.91 -17.41 -23.33
C PRO A 220 8.39 -18.68 -22.64
N ASP A 221 9.22 -19.33 -21.82
CA ASP A 221 8.85 -20.49 -21.01
C ASP A 221 8.11 -20.11 -19.70
N GLY A 222 7.92 -18.83 -19.40
CA GLY A 222 7.29 -18.32 -18.19
C GLY A 222 8.21 -18.23 -16.96
N SER A 223 9.50 -18.55 -17.11
CA SER A 223 10.49 -18.42 -16.03
C SER A 223 10.96 -16.98 -15.82
N ALA A 224 11.56 -16.73 -14.66
CA ALA A 224 12.18 -15.44 -14.34
C ALA A 224 13.36 -15.15 -15.30
N PRO A 225 13.65 -13.88 -15.61
CA PRO A 225 14.81 -13.52 -16.41
C PRO A 225 16.11 -13.91 -15.66
N PRO A 226 17.22 -14.21 -16.37
CA PRO A 226 18.45 -14.72 -15.77
C PRO A 226 19.13 -13.73 -14.81
N ASN A 227 18.79 -12.44 -14.90
CA ASN A 227 19.28 -11.39 -14.01
C ASN A 227 18.31 -11.04 -12.87
N TRP A 228 17.31 -11.87 -12.61
CA TRP A 228 16.39 -11.68 -11.49
C TRP A 228 17.13 -11.83 -10.16
N LYS A 229 17.09 -10.79 -9.33
CA LYS A 229 17.79 -10.73 -8.03
C LYS A 229 16.86 -10.84 -6.83
N GLY A 230 15.61 -11.25 -7.06
CA GLY A 230 14.56 -11.22 -6.04
C GLY A 230 14.01 -9.83 -5.72
N TYR A 231 14.20 -8.87 -6.61
CA TYR A 231 13.59 -7.54 -6.54
C TYR A 231 13.58 -6.87 -7.91
N ARG A 232 12.76 -5.84 -8.08
CA ARG A 232 12.72 -5.01 -9.30
C ARG A 232 13.00 -3.55 -9.02
N ALA A 233 13.43 -2.80 -10.05
CA ALA A 233 13.42 -1.35 -9.94
C ALA A 233 11.97 -0.84 -10.08
N LEU A 234 11.57 0.07 -9.19
CA LEU A 234 10.28 0.75 -9.34
C LEU A 234 10.43 1.87 -10.36
N GLU A 235 9.85 1.68 -11.55
CA GLU A 235 9.86 2.68 -12.62
C GLU A 235 9.00 3.88 -12.18
N ASN A 236 9.54 5.10 -12.30
CA ASN A 236 8.74 6.30 -12.07
C ASN A 236 7.71 6.41 -13.21
N LYS A 237 6.44 6.59 -12.85
CA LYS A 237 5.47 7.25 -13.72
C LYS A 237 5.17 8.61 -13.14
#